data_AF-A0A3D1UDD4-F1
#
_entry.id   AF-A0A3D1UDD4-F1
#
_cell.length_a   1.000
_cell.length_b   1.000
_cell.length_c   1.000
_cell.angle_alpha   90.00
_cell.angle_beta   90.00
_cell.angle_gamma   90.00
#
_symmetry.space_group_name_H-M   'P 1'
#
loop_
_entity.id
_entity.type
_entity.pdbx_description
1 polymer ?
#
loop_
_entity_poly.entity_id
_entity_poly.type
_entity_poly.pdbx_seq_one_letter_code
_entity_poly.pdbx_strand_id
1 'polypeptide(L)'
;MPAGESCRTSFPFAACALCAAALSVASAADGGAAQTALARIHAKAEADVETAYWARGAIVDKRPFSAQSADLSADLAPFGYVGGYAWSVSSMSRSGQSAARRNAYNEVDYGVYCGYALEFAEGWTLDSTIAKKWVTLPGYRPHAHTISEWNFSQALRNPFVTPYYLLRRAVDGQEWCYWDVGLERGWTLTDRLTLTARVFGELGDARHFRAQYGANPNAADGAYSHGLMALNLLLRLDYAVTDNLSVFAFVHQFDIVASDARDALDASSAPESVKDLTIGGVGLTLKF
;
A
#
# COMPACT_ATOMS: atom_id res chain seq x y z
N MET A 1 1.71 25.36 -35.54
CA MET A 1 2.32 24.11 -36.03
C MET A 1 3.62 24.46 -36.74
N PRO A 2 4.67 23.61 -36.73
CA PRO A 2 4.96 22.56 -35.74
C PRO A 2 6.47 22.40 -35.41
N ALA A 3 6.76 21.88 -34.21
CA ALA A 3 7.82 20.90 -33.87
C ALA A 3 7.76 20.77 -32.34
N GLY A 4 7.44 19.65 -31.71
CA GLY A 4 7.72 18.29 -32.12
C GLY A 4 8.76 17.70 -31.18
N GLU A 5 8.50 17.71 -29.86
CA GLU A 5 9.27 16.90 -28.92
C GLU A 5 8.34 15.92 -28.22
N SER A 6 8.15 14.79 -28.89
CA SER A 6 7.74 13.56 -28.24
C SER A 6 8.86 13.15 -27.28
N CYS A 7 8.79 13.57 -26.02
CA CYS A 7 9.63 12.96 -25.00
C CYS A 7 9.06 11.57 -24.69
N ARG A 8 9.59 10.59 -25.44
CA ARG A 8 9.51 9.17 -25.12
C ARG A 8 10.19 8.97 -23.76
N THR A 9 9.41 8.82 -22.71
CA THR A 9 9.87 8.20 -21.46
C THR A 9 9.06 6.93 -21.25
N SER A 10 9.39 5.92 -22.04
CA SER A 10 9.34 4.54 -21.57
C SER A 10 10.38 4.40 -20.43
N PHE A 11 10.18 3.48 -19.48
CA PHE A 11 11.02 3.10 -18.30
C PHE A 11 10.56 3.65 -16.93
N PRO A 12 10.60 2.87 -15.81
CA PRO A 12 11.29 1.58 -15.58
C PRO A 12 10.43 0.40 -15.03
N PHE A 13 9.10 0.50 -14.89
CA PHE A 13 8.35 -0.58 -14.22
C PHE A 13 8.23 -1.88 -15.03
N ALA A 14 8.12 -1.78 -16.36
CA ALA A 14 8.25 -2.95 -17.24
C ALA A 14 9.67 -3.56 -17.15
N ALA A 15 10.69 -2.76 -16.85
CA ALA A 15 12.06 -3.24 -16.69
C ALA A 15 12.27 -3.93 -15.34
N CYS A 16 11.60 -3.53 -14.25
CA CYS A 16 11.67 -4.25 -12.97
C CYS A 16 11.00 -5.63 -13.04
N ALA A 17 9.82 -5.72 -13.65
CA ALA A 17 9.15 -7.00 -13.88
C ALA A 17 9.92 -7.89 -14.87
N LEU A 18 10.51 -7.31 -15.93
CA LEU A 18 11.43 -8.06 -16.81
C LEU A 18 12.75 -8.41 -16.12
N CYS A 19 13.27 -7.62 -15.19
CA CYS A 19 14.50 -7.94 -14.46
C CYS A 19 14.27 -9.09 -13.48
N ALA A 20 13.13 -9.13 -12.77
CA ALA A 20 12.76 -10.27 -11.93
C ALA A 20 12.51 -11.55 -12.77
N ALA A 21 11.87 -11.42 -13.94
CA ALA A 21 11.72 -12.51 -14.90
C ALA A 21 13.05 -12.93 -15.56
N ALA A 22 13.97 -11.99 -15.82
CA ALA A 22 15.27 -12.28 -16.41
C ALA A 22 16.25 -12.90 -15.40
N LEU A 23 16.16 -12.53 -14.12
CA LEU A 23 16.93 -13.16 -13.04
C LEU A 23 16.48 -14.59 -12.79
N SER A 24 15.18 -14.89 -12.90
CA SER A 24 14.64 -16.25 -12.77
C SER A 24 14.90 -17.13 -14.01
N VAL A 25 14.94 -16.55 -15.22
CA VAL A 25 15.26 -17.29 -16.46
C VAL A 25 16.77 -17.51 -16.66
N ALA A 26 17.62 -16.54 -16.30
CA ALA A 26 19.08 -16.69 -16.43
C ALA A 26 19.66 -17.75 -15.48
N SER A 27 18.97 -18.05 -14.39
CA SER A 27 19.41 -19.02 -13.40
C SER A 27 18.99 -20.46 -13.65
N ALA A 28 18.09 -20.71 -14.61
CA ALA A 28 17.78 -22.06 -15.05
C ALA A 28 18.96 -22.70 -15.83
N ALA A 29 20.01 -21.93 -16.13
CA ALA A 29 21.16 -22.35 -16.92
C ALA A 29 22.41 -22.76 -16.12
N ASP A 30 22.53 -22.39 -14.84
CA ASP A 30 23.74 -22.68 -14.03
C ASP A 30 23.45 -23.61 -12.84
N GLY A 31 24.09 -24.78 -12.89
CA GLY A 31 23.78 -25.92 -12.02
C GLY A 31 23.91 -25.69 -10.52
N GLY A 32 22.99 -26.30 -9.77
CA GLY A 32 23.10 -26.74 -8.37
C GLY A 32 23.18 -25.67 -7.28
N ALA A 33 24.20 -24.81 -7.31
CA ALA A 33 24.47 -23.83 -6.25
C ALA A 33 23.66 -22.53 -6.41
N ALA A 34 23.41 -22.10 -7.65
CA ALA A 34 22.51 -20.98 -7.92
C ALA A 34 21.08 -21.31 -7.50
N GLN A 35 20.61 -22.54 -7.77
CA GLN A 35 19.28 -23.03 -7.38
C GLN A 35 19.03 -22.95 -5.86
N THR A 36 20.04 -23.15 -5.03
CA THR A 36 19.90 -23.10 -3.56
C THR A 36 19.89 -21.67 -3.01
N ALA A 37 20.57 -20.73 -3.69
CA ALA A 37 20.52 -19.31 -3.37
C ALA A 37 19.21 -18.65 -3.87
N LEU A 38 18.70 -19.09 -5.02
CA LEU A 38 17.48 -18.56 -5.63
C LEU A 38 16.19 -19.09 -5.01
N ALA A 39 16.20 -20.31 -4.45
CA ALA A 39 15.07 -20.81 -3.66
C ALA A 39 14.75 -19.97 -2.42
N ARG A 40 15.63 -19.01 -2.07
CA ARG A 40 15.48 -18.09 -0.94
C ARG A 40 15.04 -16.70 -1.38
N ILE A 41 14.95 -16.44 -2.69
CA ILE A 41 14.54 -15.16 -3.24
C ILE A 41 13.07 -15.27 -3.60
N HIS A 42 12.27 -14.36 -3.08
CA HIS A 42 10.84 -14.28 -3.36
C HIS A 42 10.55 -12.97 -4.05
N ALA A 43 9.80 -13.01 -5.14
CA ALA A 43 9.33 -11.81 -5.81
C ALA A 43 7.80 -11.82 -5.91
N LYS A 44 7.19 -10.67 -5.61
CA LYS A 44 5.76 -10.46 -5.80
C LYS A 44 5.55 -9.17 -6.58
N ALA A 45 4.67 -9.19 -7.56
CA ALA A 45 4.21 -7.98 -8.23
C ALA A 45 2.68 -7.96 -8.28
N GLU A 46 2.07 -6.80 -8.07
CA GLU A 46 0.64 -6.59 -8.25
C GLU A 46 0.38 -5.40 -9.16
N ALA A 47 -0.70 -5.48 -9.91
CA ALA A 47 -1.24 -4.36 -10.65
C ALA A 47 -2.76 -4.41 -10.58
N ASP A 48 -3.36 -3.28 -10.27
CA ASP A 48 -4.80 -3.18 -10.06
C ASP A 48 -5.36 -1.84 -10.54
N VAL A 49 -6.69 -1.84 -10.62
CA VAL A 49 -7.50 -0.66 -10.84
C VAL A 49 -8.59 -0.66 -9.77
N GLU A 50 -8.76 0.47 -9.11
CA GLU A 50 -9.79 0.66 -8.11
C GLU A 50 -10.65 1.89 -8.44
N THR A 51 -11.86 1.93 -7.90
CA THR A 51 -12.84 2.98 -8.22
C THR A 51 -12.53 4.34 -7.57
N ALA A 52 -11.73 4.38 -6.50
CA ALA A 52 -11.41 5.58 -5.74
C ALA A 52 -10.17 5.37 -4.84
N TYR A 53 -9.27 6.35 -4.76
CA TYR A 53 -8.03 6.27 -4.00
C TYR A 53 -8.23 6.67 -2.53
N TRP A 54 -7.88 5.75 -1.65
CA TRP A 54 -7.81 5.94 -0.19
C TRP A 54 -6.36 5.86 0.27
N ALA A 55 -6.00 6.68 1.25
CA ALA A 55 -4.74 6.54 1.96
C ALA A 55 -4.85 7.07 3.40
N ARG A 56 -4.34 6.29 4.35
CA ARG A 56 -3.97 6.73 5.71
C ARG A 56 -5.11 7.44 6.45
N GLY A 57 -6.31 6.88 6.34
CA GLY A 57 -7.49 7.39 7.01
C GLY A 57 -8.25 8.45 6.23
N ALA A 58 -7.98 8.70 4.94
CA ALA A 58 -8.75 9.64 4.13
C ALA A 58 -8.98 9.17 2.68
N ILE A 59 -10.08 9.64 2.08
CA ILE A 59 -10.28 9.54 0.62
C ILE A 59 -9.48 10.65 -0.05
N VAL A 60 -8.50 10.25 -0.86
CA VAL A 60 -7.62 11.17 -1.60
C VAL A 60 -8.20 11.50 -2.98
N ASP A 61 -8.90 10.56 -3.60
CA ASP A 61 -9.57 10.78 -4.88
C ASP A 61 -10.79 9.86 -5.01
N LYS A 62 -11.90 10.36 -5.53
CA LYS A 62 -13.12 9.56 -5.77
C LYS A 62 -13.21 8.96 -7.16
N ARG A 63 -12.12 9.08 -7.92
CA ARG A 63 -12.08 8.66 -9.31
C ARG A 63 -11.20 7.43 -9.47
N PRO A 64 -11.42 6.66 -10.54
CA PRO A 64 -10.63 5.48 -10.78
C PRO A 64 -9.15 5.79 -10.81
N PHE A 65 -8.38 4.92 -10.18
CA PHE A 65 -6.94 4.97 -10.15
C PHE A 65 -6.37 3.60 -10.43
N SER A 66 -5.11 3.56 -10.85
CA SER A 66 -4.38 2.31 -10.99
C SER A 66 -3.19 2.30 -10.04
N ALA A 67 -3.07 1.25 -9.24
CA ALA A 67 -1.90 0.97 -8.45
C ALA A 67 -1.06 -0.16 -9.04
N GLN A 68 0.24 -0.07 -8.79
CA GLN A 68 1.20 -1.11 -9.11
C GLN A 68 2.13 -1.29 -7.93
N SER A 69 2.49 -2.52 -7.61
CA SER A 69 3.48 -2.83 -6.59
C SER A 69 4.44 -3.90 -7.06
N ALA A 70 5.66 -3.84 -6.56
CA ALA A 70 6.65 -4.89 -6.68
C ALA A 70 7.39 -5.01 -5.35
N ASP A 71 7.63 -6.23 -4.92
CA ASP A 71 8.37 -6.60 -3.73
C ASP A 71 9.38 -7.69 -4.11
N LEU A 72 10.60 -7.56 -3.59
CA LEU A 72 11.67 -8.54 -3.72
C LEU A 72 12.27 -8.76 -2.33
N SER A 73 12.32 -10.02 -1.90
CA SER A 73 12.86 -10.40 -0.59
C SER A 73 13.80 -11.58 -0.68
N ALA A 74 14.63 -11.73 0.35
CA ALA A 74 15.57 -12.83 0.49
C ALA A 74 15.57 -13.37 1.93
N ASP A 75 15.43 -14.68 2.06
CA ASP A 75 15.54 -15.38 3.34
C ASP A 75 17.00 -15.53 3.76
N LEU A 76 17.31 -15.01 4.94
CA LEU A 76 18.64 -15.02 5.56
C LEU A 76 18.69 -15.96 6.77
N ALA A 77 17.92 -17.07 6.74
CA ALA A 77 17.84 -18.00 7.86
C ALA A 77 19.25 -18.39 8.41
N PRO A 78 19.43 -18.39 9.74
CA PRO A 78 18.42 -18.20 10.79
C PRO A 78 18.21 -16.74 11.21
N PHE A 79 18.74 -15.75 10.48
CA PHE A 79 18.78 -14.34 10.89
C PHE A 79 17.52 -13.54 10.54
N GLY A 80 16.54 -14.15 9.86
CA GLY A 80 15.33 -13.49 9.38
C GLY A 80 15.37 -13.29 7.87
N TYR A 81 14.86 -12.16 7.40
CA TYR A 81 14.77 -11.82 5.98
C TYR A 81 15.05 -10.33 5.72
N VAL A 82 15.41 -10.01 4.49
CA VAL A 82 15.57 -8.63 4.00
C VAL A 82 14.83 -8.48 2.68
N GLY A 83 14.42 -7.26 2.36
CA GLY A 83 13.79 -7.00 1.07
C GLY A 83 13.67 -5.53 0.74
N GLY A 84 13.11 -5.28 -0.43
CA GLY A 84 12.78 -3.96 -0.92
C GLY A 84 11.52 -3.98 -1.75
N TYR A 85 10.83 -2.85 -1.78
CA TYR A 85 9.58 -2.71 -2.52
C TYR A 85 9.50 -1.37 -3.22
N ALA A 86 8.65 -1.34 -4.23
CA ALA A 86 8.15 -0.14 -4.86
C ALA A 86 6.63 -0.25 -5.04
N TRP A 87 5.93 0.86 -4.87
CA TRP A 87 4.52 1.01 -5.11
C TRP A 87 4.27 2.33 -5.83
N SER A 88 3.34 2.37 -6.75
CA SER A 88 2.95 3.61 -7.42
C SER A 88 1.46 3.67 -7.64
N VAL A 89 0.94 4.89 -7.69
CA VAL A 89 -0.46 5.15 -7.99
C VAL A 89 -0.61 6.24 -9.05
N SER A 90 -1.54 6.05 -9.97
CA SER A 90 -1.84 7.01 -11.03
C SER A 90 -3.34 7.24 -11.15
N SER A 91 -3.75 8.49 -11.30
CA SER A 91 -5.16 8.79 -11.57
C SER A 91 -5.49 8.38 -13.01
N MET A 92 -6.61 7.69 -13.19
CA MET A 92 -7.11 7.34 -14.52
C MET A 92 -8.09 8.39 -15.06
N SER A 93 -8.37 9.45 -14.28
CA SER A 93 -9.26 10.54 -14.70
C SER A 93 -8.51 11.84 -14.96
N ARG A 94 -8.91 12.52 -16.03
CA ARG A 94 -8.51 13.89 -16.34
C ARG A 94 -9.41 14.95 -15.68
N SER A 95 -10.63 14.57 -15.29
CA SER A 95 -11.61 15.50 -14.74
C SER A 95 -11.33 15.78 -13.26
N GLY A 96 -11.50 17.04 -12.86
CA GLY A 96 -11.38 17.57 -11.49
C GLY A 96 -10.11 17.16 -10.72
N GLN A 97 -9.00 17.02 -11.44
CA GLN A 97 -7.67 17.18 -10.87
C GLN A 97 -7.37 18.68 -10.75
N SER A 98 -6.78 19.11 -9.64
CA SER A 98 -6.29 20.49 -9.54
C SER A 98 -5.26 20.74 -10.65
N ALA A 99 -5.12 21.99 -11.12
CA ALA A 99 -4.09 22.36 -12.10
C ALA A 99 -2.66 22.02 -11.65
N ALA A 100 -2.48 21.71 -10.35
CA ALA A 100 -1.23 21.30 -9.74
C ALA A 100 -0.95 19.79 -9.84
N ARG A 101 -1.88 18.95 -10.34
CA ARG A 101 -1.75 17.47 -10.36
C ARG A 101 -1.69 16.92 -11.80
N ARG A 102 -0.66 16.11 -12.10
CA ARG A 102 -0.53 15.36 -13.37
C ARG A 102 -1.33 14.05 -13.28
N ASN A 103 -1.77 13.50 -14.41
CA ASN A 103 -2.51 12.23 -14.44
C ASN A 103 -1.63 11.00 -14.12
N ALA A 104 -0.35 11.04 -14.51
CA ALA A 104 0.58 9.91 -14.35
C ALA A 104 1.44 10.08 -13.10
N TYR A 105 1.58 8.99 -12.32
CA TYR A 105 2.41 8.84 -11.13
C TYR A 105 2.13 9.93 -10.08
N ASN A 106 0.97 9.86 -9.44
CA ASN A 106 0.59 10.76 -8.35
C ASN A 106 1.51 10.61 -7.14
N GLU A 107 1.72 9.36 -6.73
CA GLU A 107 2.54 8.96 -5.60
C GLU A 107 3.37 7.76 -6.03
N VAL A 108 4.64 7.77 -5.64
CA VAL A 108 5.55 6.64 -5.80
C VAL A 108 6.25 6.44 -4.47
N ASP A 109 6.02 5.28 -3.90
CA ASP A 109 6.55 4.83 -2.64
C ASP A 109 7.60 3.76 -2.89
N TYR A 110 8.72 3.82 -2.20
CA TYR A 110 9.70 2.75 -2.26
C TYR A 110 10.41 2.63 -0.92
N GLY A 111 10.96 1.45 -0.65
CA GLY A 111 11.57 1.20 0.63
C GLY A 111 12.40 -0.05 0.66
N VAL A 112 13.11 -0.18 1.78
CA VAL A 112 13.86 -1.37 2.16
C VAL A 112 13.41 -1.81 3.54
N TYR A 113 13.48 -3.10 3.81
CA TYR A 113 13.05 -3.66 5.08
C TYR A 113 13.91 -4.84 5.50
N CYS A 114 13.87 -5.11 6.80
CA CYS A 114 14.32 -6.37 7.37
C CYS A 114 13.29 -6.83 8.41
N GLY A 115 13.23 -8.14 8.61
CA GLY A 115 12.29 -8.71 9.55
C GLY A 115 12.69 -10.09 10.00
N TYR A 116 11.88 -10.62 10.92
CA TYR A 116 12.08 -11.91 11.53
C TYR A 116 10.75 -12.59 11.77
N ALA A 117 10.64 -13.85 11.37
CA ALA A 117 9.49 -14.70 11.61
C ALA A 117 9.84 -15.71 12.72
N LEU A 118 9.33 -15.47 13.92
CA LEU A 118 9.52 -16.37 15.06
C LEU A 118 8.40 -17.41 15.10
N GLU A 119 8.72 -18.65 14.75
CA GLU A 119 7.87 -19.80 15.00
C GLU A 119 8.08 -20.28 16.44
N PHE A 120 7.04 -20.17 17.27
CA PHE A 120 7.13 -20.55 18.69
C PHE A 120 6.16 -21.68 19.09
N ALA A 121 5.21 -22.01 18.21
CA ALA A 121 4.35 -23.18 18.32
C ALA A 121 3.86 -23.60 16.92
N GLU A 122 3.33 -24.82 16.79
CA GLU A 122 2.80 -25.32 15.52
C GLU A 122 1.70 -24.41 14.98
N GLY A 123 1.91 -23.88 13.78
CA GLY A 123 1.00 -22.94 13.14
C GLY A 123 0.98 -21.54 13.74
N TRP A 124 1.85 -21.22 14.70
CA TRP A 124 1.97 -19.88 15.30
C TRP A 124 3.31 -19.23 14.95
N THR A 125 3.22 -18.12 14.24
CA THR A 125 4.38 -17.33 13.81
C THR A 125 4.17 -15.87 14.14
N LEU A 126 5.08 -15.27 14.91
CA LEU A 126 5.15 -13.82 15.08
C LEU A 126 6.11 -13.25 14.04
N ASP A 127 5.56 -12.60 13.03
CA ASP A 127 6.30 -11.90 11.98
C ASP A 127 6.47 -10.43 12.39
N SER A 128 7.71 -9.95 12.44
CA SER A 128 8.05 -8.57 12.81
C SER A 128 8.95 -7.95 11.76
N THR A 129 8.60 -6.75 11.29
CA THR A 129 9.32 -6.06 10.21
C THR A 129 9.59 -4.62 10.59
N ILE A 130 10.79 -4.13 10.31
CA ILE A 130 11.11 -2.71 10.27
C ILE A 130 11.45 -2.31 8.84
N ALA A 131 10.90 -1.20 8.38
CA ALA A 131 11.15 -0.70 7.03
C ALA A 131 11.46 0.79 7.04
N LYS A 132 12.35 1.20 6.14
CA LYS A 132 12.54 2.60 5.75
C LYS A 132 11.79 2.82 4.44
N LYS A 133 10.93 3.83 4.41
CA LYS A 133 10.10 4.18 3.25
C LYS A 133 10.35 5.62 2.83
N TRP A 134 10.34 5.85 1.52
CA TRP A 134 10.31 7.17 0.90
C TRP A 134 9.06 7.29 0.06
N VAL A 135 8.31 8.35 0.28
CA VAL A 135 7.05 8.68 -0.41
C VAL A 135 7.32 9.90 -1.26
N THR A 136 7.25 9.73 -2.57
CA THR A 136 7.45 10.83 -3.52
C THR A 136 6.14 11.15 -4.20
N LEU A 137 5.88 12.43 -4.45
CA LEU A 137 4.65 12.90 -5.08
C LEU A 137 4.93 13.53 -6.45
N PRO A 138 5.54 12.80 -7.42
CA PRO A 138 6.03 13.40 -8.66
C PRO A 138 4.91 13.99 -9.54
N GLY A 139 3.66 13.57 -9.32
CA GLY A 139 2.48 14.11 -9.96
C GLY A 139 2.07 15.49 -9.46
N TYR A 140 2.54 15.94 -8.28
CA TYR A 140 2.17 17.21 -7.66
C TYR A 140 3.22 18.30 -7.96
N ARG A 141 2.81 19.44 -8.56
CA ARG A 141 3.69 20.58 -8.92
C ARG A 141 3.43 21.81 -8.02
N PRO A 142 4.42 22.68 -7.73
CA PRO A 142 5.86 22.58 -8.01
C PRO A 142 6.73 22.31 -6.75
N HIS A 143 6.16 21.81 -5.64
CA HIS A 143 6.86 21.65 -4.35
C HIS A 143 6.57 20.31 -3.64
N ALA A 144 6.44 19.22 -4.39
CA ALA A 144 6.30 17.90 -3.79
C ALA A 144 7.57 17.51 -3.01
N HIS A 145 7.47 17.49 -1.68
CA HIS A 145 8.54 16.99 -0.82
C HIS A 145 8.50 15.46 -0.74
N THR A 146 9.66 14.82 -0.73
CA THR A 146 9.77 13.42 -0.35
C THR A 146 9.51 13.29 1.14
N ILE A 147 8.51 12.49 1.52
CA ILE A 147 8.27 12.16 2.91
C ILE A 147 9.09 10.92 3.27
N SER A 148 9.85 11.04 4.33
CA SER A 148 10.73 9.99 4.86
C SER A 148 10.01 9.33 6.03
N GLU A 149 9.74 8.03 5.93
CA GLU A 149 8.95 7.29 6.90
C GLU A 149 9.75 6.11 7.48
N TRP A 150 9.53 5.83 8.75
CA TRP A 150 9.91 4.58 9.40
C TRP A 150 8.65 3.79 9.70
N ASN A 151 8.64 2.53 9.27
CA ASN A 151 7.53 1.63 9.48
C ASN A 151 7.97 0.50 10.42
N PHE A 152 7.10 0.16 11.34
CA PHE A 152 7.24 -1.03 12.16
C PHE A 152 5.93 -1.81 12.11
N SER A 153 5.97 -3.06 11.69
CA SER A 153 4.80 -3.92 11.61
C SER A 153 5.02 -5.23 12.34
N GLN A 154 3.94 -5.75 12.91
CA GLN A 154 3.89 -7.11 13.41
C GLN A 154 2.60 -7.79 12.97
N ALA A 155 2.68 -9.08 12.68
CA ALA A 155 1.53 -9.93 12.41
C ALA A 155 1.70 -11.27 13.14
N LEU A 156 0.69 -11.67 13.91
CA LEU A 156 0.67 -12.96 14.58
C LEU A 156 -0.11 -13.95 13.72
N ARG A 157 0.58 -14.63 12.82
CA ARG A 157 -0.03 -15.65 11.96
C ARG A 157 -0.40 -16.85 12.83
N ASN A 158 -1.68 -17.23 12.80
CA ASN A 158 -2.19 -18.41 13.48
C ASN A 158 -3.38 -19.02 12.72
N PRO A 159 -3.82 -20.25 13.06
CA PRO A 159 -4.86 -20.95 12.30
C PRO A 159 -6.25 -20.29 12.33
N PHE A 160 -6.49 -19.34 13.23
CA PHE A 160 -7.82 -18.78 13.49
C PHE A 160 -8.02 -17.42 12.83
N VAL A 161 -7.15 -16.46 13.13
CA VAL A 161 -7.20 -15.08 12.64
C VAL A 161 -5.84 -14.43 12.86
N THR A 162 -5.36 -13.63 11.92
CA THR A 162 -4.08 -12.93 12.04
C THR A 162 -4.34 -11.52 12.57
N PRO A 163 -4.15 -11.23 13.87
CA PRO A 163 -4.05 -9.85 14.33
C PRO A 163 -2.73 -9.27 13.84
N TYR A 164 -2.79 -8.00 13.43
CA TYR A 164 -1.63 -7.27 12.96
C TYR A 164 -1.70 -5.81 13.37
N TYR A 165 -0.54 -5.17 13.36
CA TYR A 165 -0.48 -3.72 13.31
C TYR A 165 0.70 -3.23 12.46
N LEU A 166 0.58 -1.99 12.01
CA LEU A 166 1.61 -1.23 11.32
C LEU A 166 1.64 0.17 11.93
N LEU A 167 2.77 0.55 12.52
CA LEU A 167 3.09 1.91 12.89
C LEU A 167 3.90 2.55 11.76
N ARG A 168 3.56 3.78 11.40
CA ARG A 168 4.34 4.64 10.50
C ARG A 168 4.68 5.94 11.22
N ARG A 169 5.95 6.33 11.17
CA ARG A 169 6.45 7.62 11.64
C ARG A 169 7.04 8.38 10.47
N ALA A 170 6.42 9.48 10.07
CA ALA A 170 7.07 10.44 9.20
C ALA A 170 8.06 11.28 10.01
N VAL A 171 9.29 11.39 9.49
CA VAL A 171 10.40 12.09 10.14
C VAL A 171 10.92 13.28 9.35
N ASP A 172 10.83 13.25 8.01
CA ASP A 172 11.24 14.36 7.13
C ASP A 172 10.13 14.68 6.13
N GLY A 173 9.98 15.96 5.79
CA GLY A 173 8.94 16.46 4.89
C GLY A 173 7.59 16.70 5.59
N GLN A 174 7.21 15.83 6.52
CA GLN A 174 6.11 16.00 7.48
C GLN A 174 6.45 15.25 8.78
N GLU A 175 5.89 15.67 9.91
CA GLU A 175 6.11 15.02 11.21
C GLU A 175 4.78 14.59 11.84
N TRP A 176 4.49 13.29 11.80
CA TRP A 176 3.26 12.71 12.33
C TRP A 176 3.42 11.20 12.58
N CYS A 177 2.49 10.63 13.33
CA CYS A 177 2.38 9.18 13.53
C CYS A 177 1.03 8.66 13.01
N TYR A 178 1.08 7.49 12.38
CA TYR A 178 -0.08 6.77 11.87
C TYR A 178 0.01 5.30 12.28
N TRP A 179 -1.14 4.70 12.57
CA TRP A 179 -1.26 3.27 12.85
C TRP A 179 -2.37 2.65 12.02
N ASP A 180 -2.12 1.45 11.49
CA ASP A 180 -3.13 0.54 10.94
C ASP A 180 -3.15 -0.69 11.87
N VAL A 181 -4.28 -0.96 12.51
CA VAL A 181 -4.42 -2.07 13.46
C VAL A 181 -5.63 -2.89 13.05
N GLY A 182 -5.47 -4.20 12.91
CA GLY A 182 -6.56 -5.01 12.38
C GLY A 182 -6.44 -6.50 12.60
N LEU A 183 -7.42 -7.18 12.03
CA LEU A 183 -7.56 -8.62 11.96
C LEU A 183 -7.70 -9.02 10.50
N GLU A 184 -7.02 -10.09 10.11
CA GLU A 184 -7.12 -10.69 8.77
C GLU A 184 -7.43 -12.17 8.87
N ARG A 185 -8.30 -12.67 7.99
CA ARG A 185 -8.55 -14.11 7.83
C ARG A 185 -8.80 -14.47 6.37
N GLY A 186 -8.04 -15.46 5.88
CA GLY A 186 -8.28 -16.13 4.61
C GLY A 186 -9.04 -17.45 4.77
N TRP A 187 -9.97 -17.73 3.86
CA TRP A 187 -10.66 -19.00 3.69
C TRP A 187 -10.44 -19.52 2.27
N THR A 188 -9.88 -20.73 2.17
CA THR A 188 -9.84 -21.48 0.91
C THR A 188 -11.25 -21.99 0.60
N LEU A 189 -11.86 -21.45 -0.45
CA LEU A 189 -13.20 -21.85 -0.90
C LEU A 189 -13.13 -23.06 -1.85
N THR A 190 -12.08 -23.10 -2.68
CA THR A 190 -11.71 -24.22 -3.55
C THR A 190 -10.18 -24.27 -3.67
N ASP A 191 -9.64 -25.30 -4.33
CA ASP A 191 -8.20 -25.43 -4.59
C ASP A 191 -7.57 -24.23 -5.33
N ARG A 192 -8.39 -23.38 -5.96
CA ARG A 192 -7.94 -22.20 -6.70
C ARG A 192 -8.53 -20.88 -6.22
N LEU A 193 -9.48 -20.90 -5.30
CA LEU A 193 -10.24 -19.70 -4.91
C LEU A 193 -10.10 -19.44 -3.42
N THR A 194 -9.60 -18.27 -3.05
CA THR A 194 -9.44 -17.83 -1.66
C THR A 194 -10.19 -16.53 -1.43
N LEU A 195 -10.97 -16.46 -0.35
CA LEU A 195 -11.55 -15.22 0.16
C LEU A 195 -10.75 -14.76 1.36
N THR A 196 -10.28 -13.51 1.36
CA THR A 196 -9.62 -12.87 2.49
C THR A 196 -10.47 -11.71 2.98
N ALA A 197 -10.76 -11.69 4.28
CA ALA A 197 -11.38 -10.55 4.95
C ALA A 197 -10.37 -9.85 5.86
N ARG A 198 -10.34 -8.52 5.81
CA ARG A 198 -9.58 -7.66 6.71
C ARG A 198 -10.51 -6.64 7.34
N VAL A 199 -10.48 -6.54 8.67
CA VAL A 199 -11.15 -5.48 9.43
C VAL A 199 -10.10 -4.72 10.20
N PHE A 200 -10.04 -3.40 10.02
CA PHE A 200 -8.96 -2.61 10.59
C PHE A 200 -9.36 -1.17 10.87
N GLY A 201 -8.72 -0.62 11.90
CA GLY A 201 -8.81 0.79 12.26
C GLY A 201 -7.56 1.54 11.80
N GLU A 202 -7.77 2.72 11.27
CA GLU A 202 -6.72 3.68 10.96
C GLU A 202 -6.69 4.74 12.05
N LEU A 203 -5.55 4.89 12.73
CA LEU A 203 -5.35 5.80 13.85
C LEU A 203 -4.23 6.79 13.53
N GLY A 204 -4.26 7.94 14.19
CA GLY A 204 -3.25 8.98 13.99
C GLY A 204 -3.03 9.87 15.21
N ASP A 205 -1.88 10.53 15.25
CA ASP A 205 -1.68 11.66 16.15
C ASP A 205 -2.40 12.92 15.60
N ALA A 206 -2.58 13.94 16.43
CA ALA A 206 -3.22 15.20 16.04
C ALA A 206 -2.62 15.83 14.77
N ARG A 207 -1.31 15.61 14.55
CA ARG A 207 -0.60 16.10 13.37
C ARG A 207 -0.96 15.30 12.12
N HIS A 208 -1.11 13.98 12.24
CA HIS A 208 -1.61 13.13 11.16
C HIS A 208 -3.04 13.52 10.78
N PHE A 209 -3.94 13.71 11.77
CA PHE A 209 -5.29 14.22 11.53
C PHE A 209 -5.26 15.54 10.75
N ARG A 210 -4.46 16.51 11.22
CA ARG A 210 -4.32 17.81 10.57
C ARG A 210 -3.75 17.70 9.15
N ALA A 211 -2.83 16.76 8.92
CA ALA A 211 -2.26 16.51 7.59
C ALA A 211 -3.30 15.96 6.60
N GLN A 212 -4.28 15.18 7.07
CA GLN A 212 -5.34 14.62 6.23
C GLN A 212 -6.53 15.57 6.02
N TYR A 213 -6.95 16.29 7.08
CA TYR A 213 -8.22 17.01 7.09
C TYR A 213 -8.10 18.54 7.15
N GLY A 214 -6.89 19.09 7.17
CA GLY A 214 -6.68 20.52 7.39
C GLY A 214 -6.85 20.92 8.86
N ALA A 215 -7.18 22.18 9.16
CA ALA A 215 -7.40 22.62 10.54
C ALA A 215 -8.78 22.16 11.06
N ASN A 216 -8.88 21.80 12.34
CA ASN A 216 -10.15 21.44 12.96
C ASN A 216 -11.07 22.67 13.03
N PRO A 217 -12.26 22.67 12.38
CA PRO A 217 -13.15 23.83 12.39
C PRO A 217 -13.75 24.13 13.76
N ASN A 218 -13.77 23.15 14.67
CA ASN A 218 -14.42 23.26 15.97
C ASN A 218 -13.45 23.61 17.11
N ALA A 219 -12.14 23.65 16.85
CA ALA A 219 -11.13 23.97 17.84
C ALA A 219 -10.54 25.36 17.61
N ALA A 220 -10.42 26.17 18.66
CA ALA A 220 -9.91 27.54 18.57
C ALA A 220 -8.44 27.61 18.06
N ASP A 221 -7.64 26.59 18.36
CA ASP A 221 -6.26 26.43 17.89
C ASP A 221 -6.15 25.55 16.63
N GLY A 222 -7.28 25.08 16.10
CA GLY A 222 -7.37 24.21 14.94
C GLY A 222 -6.81 22.79 15.17
N ALA A 223 -6.59 22.37 16.41
CA ALA A 223 -6.02 21.07 16.75
C ALA A 223 -7.08 19.94 16.74
N TYR A 224 -6.64 18.72 16.40
CA TYR A 224 -7.42 17.49 16.55
C TYR A 224 -6.98 16.74 17.80
N SER A 225 -7.85 15.87 18.29
CA SER A 225 -7.44 14.80 19.21
C SER A 225 -6.68 13.68 18.48
N HIS A 226 -5.86 12.93 19.21
CA HIS A 226 -5.25 11.69 18.72
C HIS A 226 -6.28 10.55 18.79
N GLY A 227 -6.17 9.53 17.93
CA GLY A 227 -6.97 8.32 18.06
C GLY A 227 -7.44 7.73 16.74
N LEU A 228 -8.54 6.99 16.81
CA LEU A 228 -9.16 6.29 15.68
C LEU A 228 -9.81 7.30 14.73
N MET A 229 -9.37 7.28 13.47
CA MET A 229 -9.89 8.12 12.38
C MET A 229 -10.97 7.40 11.61
N ALA A 230 -10.66 6.21 11.11
CA ALA A 230 -11.49 5.45 10.19
C ALA A 230 -11.53 3.96 10.56
N LEU A 231 -12.66 3.33 10.25
CA LEU A 231 -12.85 1.89 10.29
C LEU A 231 -13.02 1.37 8.87
N ASN A 232 -12.49 0.18 8.64
CA ASN A 232 -12.42 -0.41 7.33
C ASN A 232 -12.80 -1.88 7.34
N LEU A 233 -13.53 -2.30 6.32
CA LEU A 233 -13.77 -3.70 5.97
C LEU A 233 -13.34 -3.94 4.52
N LEU A 234 -12.36 -4.80 4.30
CA LEU A 234 -11.90 -5.20 2.98
C LEU A 234 -12.18 -6.70 2.78
N LEU A 235 -12.87 -7.03 1.70
CA LEU A 235 -13.09 -8.40 1.24
C LEU A 235 -12.40 -8.55 -0.11
N ARG A 236 -11.43 -9.46 -0.20
CA ARG A 236 -10.67 -9.75 -1.42
C ARG A 236 -10.85 -11.21 -1.80
N LEU A 237 -11.17 -11.45 -3.07
CA LEU A 237 -11.29 -12.77 -3.66
C LEU A 237 -10.15 -12.96 -4.67
N ASP A 238 -9.32 -13.97 -4.44
CA ASP A 238 -8.18 -14.33 -5.29
C ASP A 238 -8.45 -15.66 -6.00
N TYR A 239 -8.28 -15.68 -7.33
CA TYR A 239 -8.36 -16.88 -8.16
C TYR A 239 -7.00 -17.20 -8.79
N ALA A 240 -6.43 -18.36 -8.45
CA ALA A 240 -5.20 -18.87 -9.01
C ALA A 240 -5.43 -19.36 -10.45
N VAL A 241 -4.90 -18.60 -11.42
CA VAL A 241 -4.92 -18.95 -12.85
C VAL A 241 -3.82 -19.97 -13.14
N THR A 242 -2.65 -19.76 -12.56
CA THR A 242 -1.51 -20.68 -12.52
C THR A 242 -0.88 -20.63 -11.12
N ASP A 243 0.17 -21.41 -10.89
CA ASP A 243 0.93 -21.38 -9.62
C ASP A 243 1.58 -20.01 -9.35
N ASN A 244 1.89 -19.26 -10.41
CA ASN A 244 2.59 -17.97 -10.33
C ASN A 244 1.69 -16.77 -10.63
N LEU A 245 0.50 -16.98 -11.21
CA LEU A 245 -0.43 -15.92 -11.62
C LEU A 245 -1.78 -16.09 -10.95
N SER A 246 -2.23 -15.05 -10.24
CA SER A 246 -3.59 -14.94 -9.73
C SER A 246 -4.26 -13.68 -10.27
N VAL A 247 -5.58 -13.73 -10.44
CA VAL A 247 -6.43 -12.55 -10.60
C VAL A 247 -7.22 -12.34 -9.34
N PHE A 248 -7.52 -11.09 -9.01
CA PHE A 248 -8.31 -10.79 -7.82
C PHE A 248 -9.35 -9.71 -8.08
N ALA A 249 -10.38 -9.74 -7.24
CA ALA A 249 -11.37 -8.68 -7.10
C ALA A 249 -11.53 -8.37 -5.63
N PHE A 250 -11.83 -7.12 -5.29
CA PHE A 250 -12.10 -6.75 -3.90
C PHE A 250 -13.20 -5.69 -3.79
N VAL A 251 -13.77 -5.65 -2.60
CA VAL A 251 -14.64 -4.56 -2.12
C VAL A 251 -14.09 -4.10 -0.78
N HIS A 252 -13.97 -2.79 -0.61
CA HIS A 252 -13.49 -2.14 0.59
C HIS A 252 -14.48 -1.08 1.02
N GLN A 253 -15.10 -1.27 2.18
CA GLN A 253 -15.85 -0.22 2.86
C GLN A 253 -14.88 0.59 3.74
N PHE A 254 -14.84 1.90 3.50
CA PHE A 254 -14.09 2.87 4.27
C PHE A 254 -15.08 3.82 4.96
N ASP A 255 -14.97 3.98 6.28
CA ASP A 255 -15.84 4.85 7.09
C ASP A 255 -15.02 5.69 8.07
N ILE A 256 -15.10 7.02 7.98
CA ILE A 256 -14.50 7.92 8.99
C ILE A 256 -15.39 7.93 10.23
N VAL A 257 -14.86 7.55 11.37
CA VAL A 257 -15.63 7.45 12.63
C VAL A 257 -15.32 8.57 13.62
N ALA A 258 -14.22 9.30 13.45
CA ALA A 258 -13.90 10.46 14.29
C ALA A 258 -14.83 11.64 14.00
N SER A 259 -15.52 12.15 15.02
CA SER A 259 -16.45 13.30 14.89
C SER A 259 -15.77 14.52 14.28
N ASP A 260 -14.61 14.92 14.82
CA ASP A 260 -13.89 16.12 14.36
C ASP A 260 -13.45 16.00 12.90
N ALA A 261 -13.06 14.80 12.46
CA ALA A 261 -12.72 14.54 11.07
C ALA A 261 -13.95 14.62 10.16
N ARG A 262 -15.09 14.09 10.61
CA ARG A 262 -16.36 14.20 9.87
C ARG A 262 -16.81 15.66 9.74
N ASP A 263 -16.68 16.45 10.79
CA ASP A 263 -17.05 17.87 10.78
C ASP A 263 -16.13 18.70 9.88
N ALA A 264 -14.83 18.41 9.89
CA ALA A 264 -13.87 19.02 8.97
C ALA A 264 -14.19 18.74 7.50
N LEU A 265 -14.65 17.52 7.20
CA LEU A 265 -15.10 17.16 5.85
C LEU A 265 -16.39 17.86 5.45
N ASP A 266 -17.34 18.07 6.37
CA ASP A 266 -18.56 18.85 6.10
C ASP A 266 -18.26 20.32 5.83
N ALA A 267 -17.28 20.88 6.53
CA ALA A 267 -16.85 22.27 6.36
C ALA A 267 -16.02 22.48 5.08
N SER A 268 -15.52 21.41 4.47
CA SER A 268 -14.68 21.47 3.28
C SER A 268 -15.49 21.52 1.99
N SER A 269 -15.12 22.43 1.09
CA SER A 269 -15.66 22.47 -0.27
C SER A 269 -14.91 21.56 -1.26
N ALA A 270 -13.90 20.83 -0.80
CA ALA A 270 -13.10 19.98 -1.68
C ALA A 270 -13.93 18.79 -2.18
N PRO A 271 -13.91 18.49 -3.49
CA PRO A 271 -14.75 17.46 -4.05
C PRO A 271 -14.45 16.07 -3.47
N GLU A 272 -13.23 15.81 -3.01
CA GLU A 272 -12.77 14.59 -2.34
C GLU A 272 -13.18 14.47 -0.87
N SER A 273 -13.77 15.51 -0.27
CA SER A 273 -14.19 15.48 1.13
C SER A 273 -15.39 14.56 1.35
N VAL A 274 -15.12 13.27 1.50
CA VAL A 274 -16.10 12.22 1.69
C VAL A 274 -15.75 11.39 2.91
N LYS A 275 -16.76 11.16 3.72
CA LYS A 275 -16.64 10.48 5.01
C LYS A 275 -16.61 8.96 4.85
N ASP A 276 -17.48 8.48 3.97
CA ASP A 276 -17.81 7.07 3.85
C ASP A 276 -17.82 6.71 2.35
N LEU A 277 -17.14 5.63 1.97
CA LEU A 277 -17.05 5.22 0.57
C LEU A 277 -16.83 3.71 0.44
N THR A 278 -17.62 3.08 -0.45
CA THR A 278 -17.34 1.73 -0.93
C THR A 278 -16.44 1.81 -2.16
N ILE A 279 -15.28 1.19 -2.07
CA ILE A 279 -14.27 1.10 -3.12
C ILE A 279 -14.30 -0.32 -3.68
N GLY A 280 -14.38 -0.44 -5.00
CA GLY A 280 -14.23 -1.72 -5.68
C GLY A 280 -12.96 -1.72 -6.50
N GLY A 281 -12.35 -2.88 -6.68
CA GLY A 281 -11.21 -3.01 -7.57
C GLY A 281 -10.98 -4.41 -8.08
N VAL A 282 -10.17 -4.48 -9.13
CA VAL A 282 -9.75 -5.73 -9.77
C VAL A 282 -8.28 -5.62 -10.14
N GLY A 283 -7.58 -6.75 -10.11
CA GLY A 283 -6.16 -6.76 -10.42
C GLY A 283 -5.60 -8.15 -10.64
N LEU A 284 -4.28 -8.20 -10.72
CA LEU A 284 -3.50 -9.40 -10.88
C LEU A 284 -2.32 -9.41 -9.92
N THR A 285 -1.91 -10.62 -9.56
CA THR A 285 -0.74 -10.88 -8.73
C THR A 285 0.16 -11.87 -9.46
N LEU A 286 1.45 -11.55 -9.56
CA LEU A 286 2.51 -12.45 -9.98
C LEU A 286 3.40 -12.79 -8.79
N LYS A 287 3.81 -14.06 -8.66
CA LYS A 287 4.72 -14.54 -7.60
C LYS A 287 5.79 -15.45 -8.19
N PHE A 288 7.04 -15.31 -7.75
CA PHE A 288 8.19 -16.12 -8.13
C PHE A 288 9.04 -16.48 -6.92
#